data_AF-A0A382CCY0-F1
#
_entry.id   AF-A0A382CCY0-F1
#
_cell.length_a   1.000
_cell.length_b   1.000
_cell.length_c   1.000
_cell.angle_alpha   90.00
_cell.angle_beta   90.00
_cell.angle_gamma   90.00
#
_symmetry.space_group_name_H-M   'P 1'
#
loop_
_entity.id
_entity.type
_entity.pdbx_description
1 polymer ?
#
loop_
_entity_poly.entity_id
_entity_poly.type
_entity_poly.pdbx_seq_one_letter_code
_entity_poly.pdbx_strand_id
1 'polypeptide(L)'
;MIVIDERKVFEIIEERKPTSVALNGPDGILPKVQDLALKIGKKFGIPAYLLADTTWGSCDLNSIGGKILNAEIQFNIGHTNKLDVLEKNVIMIDAYDDVPFDKVVTKCIDLLKGKTVSLITDSQHLHQIESVKNMLEKNNVGVKIGKGKGQLNDGQVFGCEFYPASETMGDVDANVFLGQSNFHAAGVALATNKPTYILDPYFNEVR
;
A
#
# COMPACT_ATOMS: atom_id res chain seq x y z
N MET A 1 11.64 -2.96 5.89
CA MET A 1 12.27 -3.10 4.56
C MET A 1 11.22 -3.69 3.64
N ILE A 2 10.95 -3.08 2.48
CA ILE A 2 9.89 -3.53 1.57
C ILE A 2 10.08 -4.97 1.10
N VAL A 3 8.98 -5.74 1.14
CA VAL A 3 8.85 -7.12 0.68
C VAL A 3 7.80 -7.18 -0.43
N ILE A 4 8.13 -7.80 -1.55
CA ILE A 4 7.19 -8.03 -2.67
C ILE A 4 6.49 -9.37 -2.43
N ASP A 5 5.18 -9.48 -2.68
CA ASP A 5 4.45 -10.76 -2.68
C ASP A 5 4.82 -11.61 -3.91
N GLU A 6 6.04 -12.15 -3.90
CA GLU A 6 6.55 -13.04 -4.97
C GLU A 6 5.72 -14.33 -5.08
N ARG A 7 5.07 -14.76 -3.99
CA ARG A 7 4.24 -15.97 -3.99
C ARG A 7 3.06 -15.80 -4.94
N LYS A 8 2.32 -14.69 -4.83
CA LYS A 8 1.21 -14.37 -5.74
C LYS A 8 1.66 -14.33 -7.20
N VAL A 9 2.84 -13.76 -7.47
CA VAL A 9 3.42 -13.72 -8.81
C VAL A 9 3.67 -15.13 -9.36
N PHE A 10 4.29 -16.01 -8.57
CA PHE A 10 4.60 -17.37 -9.00
C PHE A 10 3.35 -18.23 -9.19
N GLU A 11 2.37 -18.14 -8.29
CA GLU A 11 1.09 -18.84 -8.40
C GLU A 11 0.38 -18.48 -9.71
N ILE A 12 0.35 -17.20 -10.06
CA ILE A 12 -0.29 -16.73 -11.30
C ILE A 12 0.44 -17.24 -12.55
N ILE A 13 1.78 -17.30 -12.53
CA ILE A 13 2.56 -17.85 -13.65
C ILE A 13 2.31 -19.36 -13.78
N GLU A 14 2.24 -20.09 -12.67
CA GLU A 14 1.97 -21.54 -12.67
C GLU A 14 0.57 -21.87 -13.20
N GLU A 15 -0.43 -21.07 -12.84
CA GLU A 15 -1.82 -21.22 -13.29
C GLU A 15 -2.01 -20.85 -14.76
N ARG A 16 -1.50 -19.68 -15.17
CA ARG A 16 -1.77 -19.12 -16.51
C ARG A 16 -0.77 -19.58 -17.57
N LYS A 17 0.40 -20.06 -17.15
CA LYS A 17 1.49 -20.55 -18.01
C LYS A 17 1.83 -19.58 -19.16
N PRO A 18 2.09 -18.30 -18.88
CA PRO A 18 2.37 -17.32 -19.91
C PRO A 18 3.68 -17.64 -20.64
N THR A 19 3.80 -17.22 -21.89
CA THR A 19 5.04 -17.36 -22.66
C THR A 19 6.08 -16.29 -22.32
N SER A 20 5.65 -15.13 -21.80
CA SER A 20 6.53 -14.07 -21.29
C SER A 20 5.75 -13.13 -20.35
N VAL A 21 6.48 -12.42 -19.50
CA VAL A 21 5.90 -11.46 -18.55
C VAL A 21 6.67 -10.13 -18.55
N ALA A 22 5.98 -9.05 -18.17
CA ALA A 22 6.55 -7.75 -17.88
C ALA A 22 6.35 -7.39 -16.42
N LEU A 23 7.25 -6.60 -15.84
CA LEU A 23 7.19 -6.13 -14.47
C LEU A 23 7.49 -4.64 -14.44
N ASN A 24 6.72 -3.89 -13.64
CA ASN A 24 7.01 -2.49 -13.33
C ASN A 24 6.73 -2.23 -11.85
N GLY A 25 7.37 -1.21 -11.29
CA GLY A 25 7.19 -0.81 -9.90
C GLY A 25 7.87 0.53 -9.63
N PRO A 26 7.64 1.13 -8.44
CA PRO A 26 8.20 2.42 -8.12
C PRO A 26 9.74 2.36 -7.97
N ASP A 27 10.39 3.46 -8.29
CA ASP A 27 11.85 3.60 -8.36
C ASP A 27 12.56 3.08 -7.09
N GLY A 28 11.97 3.36 -5.92
CA GLY A 28 12.51 2.95 -4.61
C GLY A 28 12.63 1.43 -4.39
N ILE A 29 11.93 0.62 -5.19
CA ILE A 29 12.00 -0.86 -5.11
C ILE A 29 12.46 -1.49 -6.43
N LEU A 30 12.86 -0.70 -7.43
CA LEU A 30 13.24 -1.20 -8.75
C LEU A 30 14.33 -2.30 -8.71
N PRO A 31 15.37 -2.23 -7.83
CA PRO A 31 16.32 -3.33 -7.68
C PRO A 31 15.67 -4.65 -7.26
N LYS A 32 14.66 -4.62 -6.37
CA LYS A 32 13.91 -5.83 -5.96
C LYS A 32 13.02 -6.35 -7.08
N VAL A 33 12.45 -5.46 -7.90
CA VAL A 33 11.68 -5.85 -9.09
C VAL A 33 12.59 -6.52 -10.12
N GLN A 34 13.81 -6.01 -10.30
CA GLN A 34 14.83 -6.64 -11.14
C GLN A 34 15.18 -8.04 -10.63
N ASP A 35 15.43 -8.19 -9.32
CA ASP A 35 15.69 -9.50 -8.71
C ASP A 35 14.54 -10.49 -8.96
N LEU A 36 13.30 -10.03 -8.83
CA LEU A 36 12.11 -10.83 -9.12
C LEU A 36 12.05 -11.25 -10.60
N ALA A 37 12.32 -10.34 -11.55
CA ALA A 37 12.38 -10.68 -12.97
C ALA A 37 13.43 -11.78 -13.25
N LEU A 38 14.62 -11.68 -12.65
CA LEU A 38 15.66 -12.70 -12.76
C LEU A 38 15.23 -14.04 -12.15
N LYS A 39 14.55 -14.03 -11.00
CA LYS A 39 13.98 -15.25 -10.38
C LYS A 39 12.94 -15.91 -11.27
N ILE A 40 12.05 -15.14 -11.89
CA ILE A 40 11.04 -15.65 -12.83
C ILE A 40 11.73 -16.33 -14.02
N GLY A 41 12.68 -15.65 -14.66
CA GLY A 41 13.43 -16.21 -15.79
C GLY A 41 14.15 -17.51 -15.43
N LYS A 42 14.78 -17.56 -14.25
CA LYS A 42 15.45 -18.78 -13.76
C LYS A 42 14.48 -19.91 -13.40
N LYS A 43 13.35 -19.61 -12.78
CA LYS A 43 12.40 -20.62 -12.29
C LYS A 43 11.52 -21.20 -13.41
N PHE A 44 11.04 -20.35 -14.31
CA PHE A 44 10.04 -20.72 -15.31
C PHE A 44 10.59 -20.84 -16.74
N GLY A 45 11.81 -20.36 -16.99
CA GLY A 45 12.42 -20.43 -18.32
C GLY A 45 11.73 -19.53 -19.36
N ILE A 46 11.00 -18.50 -18.93
CA ILE A 46 10.32 -17.54 -19.79
C ILE A 46 10.99 -16.15 -19.72
N PRO A 47 10.91 -15.32 -20.76
CA PRO A 47 11.34 -13.93 -20.69
C PRO A 47 10.56 -13.15 -19.62
N ALA A 48 11.28 -12.43 -18.77
CA ALA A 48 10.73 -11.51 -17.78
C ALA A 48 11.34 -10.12 -18.01
N TYR A 49 10.55 -9.19 -18.54
CA TYR A 49 11.00 -7.85 -18.89
C TYR A 49 10.78 -6.89 -17.74
N LEU A 50 11.81 -6.12 -17.40
CA LEU A 50 11.69 -5.00 -16.48
C LEU A 50 11.37 -3.71 -17.27
N LEU A 51 10.20 -3.14 -17.04
CA LEU A 51 9.85 -1.80 -17.51
C LEU A 51 10.37 -0.80 -16.47
N ALA A 52 11.51 -0.19 -16.76
CA ALA A 52 12.24 0.68 -15.84
C ALA A 52 11.84 2.18 -15.95
N ASP A 53 10.84 2.49 -16.76
CA ASP A 53 10.22 3.82 -16.74
C ASP A 53 9.63 4.08 -15.35
N THR A 54 9.86 5.29 -14.82
CA THR A 54 9.30 5.71 -13.53
C THR A 54 7.81 5.42 -13.49
N THR A 55 7.35 4.85 -12.38
CA THR A 55 5.95 4.62 -12.10
C THR A 55 5.55 5.29 -10.79
N TRP A 56 4.48 6.09 -10.82
CA TRP A 56 4.02 6.84 -9.64
C TRP A 56 2.83 6.23 -8.89
N GLY A 57 2.10 5.30 -9.50
CA GLY A 57 0.86 4.79 -8.92
C GLY A 57 0.11 3.81 -9.82
N SER A 58 -1.04 3.37 -9.36
CA SER A 58 -2.02 2.63 -10.18
C SER A 58 -2.63 3.48 -11.31
N CYS A 59 -2.39 4.79 -11.31
CA CYS A 59 -2.74 5.71 -12.40
C CYS A 59 -1.71 5.72 -13.54
N ASP A 60 -0.55 5.07 -13.37
CA ASP A 60 0.58 5.11 -14.29
C ASP A 60 1.08 3.69 -14.58
N LEU A 61 0.26 2.89 -15.25
CA LEU A 61 0.48 1.45 -15.28
C LEU A 61 1.65 0.98 -16.15
N ASN A 62 2.25 1.81 -17.00
CA ASN A 62 3.22 1.38 -18.02
C ASN A 62 2.70 0.26 -18.96
N SER A 63 1.38 0.16 -19.13
CA SER A 63 0.72 -0.92 -19.89
C SER A 63 1.06 -0.93 -21.38
N ILE A 64 1.49 0.21 -21.94
CA ILE A 64 1.94 0.31 -23.33
C ILE A 64 3.25 -0.46 -23.54
N GLY A 65 4.20 -0.37 -22.59
CA GLY A 65 5.48 -1.07 -22.67
C GLY A 65 5.29 -2.59 -22.70
N GLY A 66 4.44 -3.11 -21.81
CA GLY A 66 4.08 -4.53 -21.79
C GLY A 66 3.44 -5.01 -23.11
N LYS A 67 2.55 -4.18 -23.69
CA LYS A 67 1.90 -4.47 -25.00
C LYS A 67 2.91 -4.51 -26.15
N ILE A 68 3.86 -3.56 -26.22
CA ILE A 68 4.89 -3.52 -27.27
C ILE A 68 5.80 -4.75 -27.20
N LEU A 69 6.15 -5.19 -26.00
CA LEU A 69 6.94 -6.40 -25.77
C LEU A 69 6.15 -7.70 -25.98
N ASN A 70 4.85 -7.60 -26.26
CA ASN A 70 3.93 -8.72 -26.36
C ASN A 70 3.98 -9.63 -25.11
N ALA A 71 4.15 -9.02 -23.94
CA ALA A 71 4.09 -9.72 -22.67
C ALA A 71 2.65 -10.16 -22.39
N GLU A 72 2.44 -11.44 -22.08
CA GLU A 72 1.09 -11.98 -21.87
C GLU A 72 0.52 -11.59 -20.50
N ILE A 73 1.40 -11.27 -19.54
CA ILE A 73 1.06 -10.74 -18.22
C ILE A 73 2.01 -9.59 -17.89
N GLN A 74 1.47 -8.53 -17.33
CA GLN A 74 2.26 -7.49 -16.69
C GLN A 74 1.95 -7.45 -15.19
N PHE A 75 2.98 -7.52 -14.35
CA PHE A 75 2.87 -7.34 -12.91
C PHE A 75 3.21 -5.91 -12.53
N ASN A 76 2.24 -5.18 -11.99
CA ASN A 76 2.43 -3.84 -11.43
C ASN A 76 2.62 -3.97 -9.91
N ILE A 77 3.82 -3.65 -9.43
CA ILE A 77 4.26 -3.97 -8.07
C ILE A 77 4.26 -2.72 -7.20
N GLY A 78 3.75 -2.84 -5.97
CA GLY A 78 3.84 -1.81 -4.92
C GLY A 78 2.70 -0.79 -4.90
N HIS A 79 1.81 -0.81 -5.89
CA HIS A 79 0.59 0.01 -5.93
C HIS A 79 -0.63 -0.81 -5.51
N THR A 80 -0.60 -1.32 -4.28
CA THR A 80 -1.68 -2.12 -3.68
C THR A 80 -3.03 -1.47 -3.90
N ASN A 81 -3.97 -2.26 -4.39
CA ASN A 81 -5.26 -1.81 -4.88
C ASN A 81 -6.33 -2.81 -4.46
N LYS A 82 -7.56 -2.34 -4.32
CA LYS A 82 -8.71 -3.23 -4.12
C LYS A 82 -8.96 -4.14 -5.33
N LEU A 83 -8.57 -3.68 -6.53
CA LEU A 83 -8.71 -4.42 -7.77
C LEU A 83 -7.43 -5.21 -8.07
N ASP A 84 -7.54 -6.53 -8.16
CA ASP A 84 -6.42 -7.40 -8.57
C ASP A 84 -5.98 -7.18 -10.02
N VAL A 85 -6.88 -6.69 -10.87
CA VAL A 85 -6.66 -6.46 -12.31
C VAL A 85 -7.25 -5.10 -12.68
N LEU A 86 -6.42 -4.18 -13.17
CA LEU A 86 -6.85 -2.83 -13.58
C LEU A 86 -7.06 -2.71 -15.09
N GLU A 87 -6.14 -3.27 -15.87
CA GLU A 87 -6.26 -3.42 -17.32
C GLU A 87 -6.17 -4.90 -17.69
N LYS A 88 -6.62 -5.26 -18.90
CA LYS A 88 -6.45 -6.62 -19.41
C LYS A 88 -4.97 -7.03 -19.28
N ASN A 89 -4.74 -8.11 -18.52
CA ASN A 89 -3.43 -8.69 -18.22
C ASN A 89 -2.48 -7.86 -17.34
N VAL A 90 -2.92 -6.73 -16.77
CA VAL A 90 -2.15 -5.99 -15.76
C VAL A 90 -2.62 -6.40 -14.38
N ILE A 91 -1.76 -7.09 -13.65
CA ILE A 91 -2.06 -7.70 -12.35
C ILE A 91 -1.34 -6.90 -11.26
N MET A 92 -2.10 -6.51 -10.23
CA MET A 92 -1.59 -5.75 -9.10
C MET A 92 -0.95 -6.69 -8.07
N ILE A 93 0.29 -6.42 -7.72
CA ILE A 93 1.08 -7.18 -6.76
C ILE A 93 1.48 -6.28 -5.61
N ASP A 94 1.18 -6.73 -4.39
CA ASP A 94 1.47 -5.96 -3.20
C ASP A 94 2.98 -5.95 -2.90
N ALA A 95 3.43 -4.81 -2.41
CA ALA A 95 4.73 -4.69 -1.77
C ALA A 95 4.52 -3.96 -0.44
N TYR A 96 4.87 -4.62 0.66
CA TYR A 96 4.55 -4.20 2.02
C TYR A 96 5.79 -4.03 2.88
N ASP A 97 5.65 -3.32 4.00
CA ASP A 97 6.75 -3.02 4.91
C ASP A 97 6.51 -3.54 6.33
N ASP A 98 7.20 -4.61 6.73
CA ASP A 98 7.03 -5.25 8.04
C ASP A 98 7.65 -4.46 9.22
N VAL A 99 7.91 -3.15 9.05
CA VAL A 99 8.42 -2.32 10.15
C VAL A 99 7.39 -2.27 11.29
N PRO A 100 7.74 -2.62 12.54
CA PRO A 100 6.77 -2.69 13.63
C PRO A 100 6.37 -1.31 14.12
N PHE A 101 5.07 -1.10 14.35
CA PHE A 101 4.52 0.13 14.91
C PHE A 101 4.46 0.13 16.45
N ASP A 102 4.78 -0.98 17.11
CA ASP A 102 4.57 -1.17 18.55
C ASP A 102 5.12 -0.02 19.40
N LYS A 103 6.37 0.38 19.11
CA LYS A 103 7.05 1.44 19.85
C LYS A 103 6.39 2.80 19.67
N VAL A 104 6.01 3.16 18.44
CA VAL A 104 5.43 4.48 18.18
C VAL A 104 3.99 4.57 18.66
N VAL A 105 3.22 3.46 18.57
CA VAL A 105 1.87 3.37 19.13
C VAL A 105 1.88 3.64 20.63
N THR A 106 2.84 3.09 21.38
CA THR A 106 2.90 3.35 22.83
C THR A 106 3.04 4.83 23.18
N LYS A 107 3.64 5.64 22.29
CA LYS A 107 3.83 7.08 22.50
C LYS A 107 2.57 7.90 22.26
N CYS A 108 1.61 7.41 21.47
CA CYS A 108 0.36 8.15 21.21
C CYS A 108 -0.80 7.72 22.12
N ILE A 109 -0.66 6.65 22.91
CA ILE A 109 -1.73 6.14 23.79
C ILE A 109 -2.27 7.24 24.71
N ASP A 110 -1.41 7.90 25.49
CA ASP A 110 -1.85 8.90 26.46
C ASP A 110 -2.51 10.12 25.79
N LEU A 111 -2.06 10.46 24.58
CA LEU A 111 -2.62 11.55 23.77
C LEU A 111 -4.02 11.25 23.23
N LEU A 112 -4.29 9.97 22.93
CA LEU A 112 -5.50 9.50 22.27
C LEU A 112 -6.47 8.79 23.22
N LYS A 113 -6.07 8.54 24.47
CA LYS A 113 -6.87 7.81 25.46
C LYS A 113 -8.25 8.44 25.64
N GLY A 114 -9.28 7.61 25.53
CA GLY A 114 -10.69 8.01 25.64
C GLY A 114 -11.26 8.67 24.38
N LYS A 115 -10.46 8.88 23.33
CA LYS A 115 -10.91 9.39 22.03
C LYS A 115 -11.23 8.26 21.07
N THR A 116 -12.00 8.56 20.03
CA THR A 116 -12.18 7.70 18.86
C THR A 116 -11.37 8.27 17.69
N VAL A 117 -10.55 7.43 17.05
CA VAL A 117 -9.70 7.84 15.92
C VAL A 117 -10.05 7.11 14.63
N SER A 118 -9.85 7.79 13.50
CA SER A 118 -9.80 7.14 12.19
C SER A 118 -8.39 6.64 11.93
N LEU A 119 -8.22 5.34 11.75
CA LEU A 119 -6.93 4.72 11.45
C LEU A 119 -6.76 4.58 9.94
N ILE A 120 -5.72 5.21 9.42
CA ILE A 120 -5.50 5.41 7.98
C ILE A 120 -4.04 5.10 7.64
N THR A 121 -3.77 4.64 6.43
CA THR A 121 -2.40 4.44 5.92
C THR A 121 -2.34 4.46 4.39
N ASP A 122 -1.14 4.33 3.83
CA ASP A 122 -0.91 4.06 2.42
C ASP A 122 -0.78 2.55 2.14
N SER A 123 -0.41 2.16 0.91
CA SER A 123 -0.36 0.74 0.51
C SER A 123 0.57 -0.12 1.37
N GLN A 124 1.71 0.44 1.80
CA GLN A 124 2.84 -0.37 2.30
C GLN A 124 2.59 -0.90 3.72
N HIS A 125 1.87 -0.13 4.55
CA HIS A 125 1.57 -0.51 5.93
C HIS A 125 0.15 -1.04 6.14
N LEU A 126 -0.64 -1.21 5.06
CA LEU A 126 -2.02 -1.66 5.13
C LEU A 126 -2.19 -3.00 5.88
N HIS A 127 -1.26 -3.92 5.71
CA HIS A 127 -1.26 -5.22 6.39
C HIS A 127 -1.12 -5.14 7.93
N GLN A 128 -0.70 -3.98 8.46
CA GLN A 128 -0.52 -3.76 9.91
C GLN A 128 -1.70 -3.06 10.58
N ILE A 129 -2.70 -2.63 9.79
CA ILE A 129 -3.80 -1.80 10.28
C ILE A 129 -4.58 -2.47 11.43
N GLU A 130 -4.88 -3.77 11.30
CA GLU A 130 -5.59 -4.52 12.34
C GLU A 130 -4.72 -4.74 13.59
N SER A 131 -3.41 -4.93 13.43
CA SER A 131 -2.49 -5.05 14.57
C SER A 131 -2.47 -3.76 15.38
N VAL A 132 -2.29 -2.61 14.71
CA VAL A 132 -2.27 -1.29 15.35
C VAL A 132 -3.61 -0.94 15.97
N LYS A 133 -4.72 -1.23 15.29
CA LYS A 133 -6.07 -1.10 15.85
C LYS A 133 -6.22 -1.83 17.17
N ASN A 134 -5.85 -3.11 17.21
CA ASN A 134 -5.95 -3.92 18.43
C ASN A 134 -5.09 -3.36 19.57
N MET A 135 -3.92 -2.79 19.29
CA MET A 135 -3.08 -2.14 20.29
C MET A 135 -3.74 -0.88 20.88
N LEU A 136 -4.34 -0.06 20.03
CA LEU A 136 -5.04 1.16 20.44
C LEU A 136 -6.30 0.84 21.27
N GLU A 137 -7.13 -0.10 20.79
CA GLU A 137 -8.37 -0.51 21.47
C GLU A 137 -8.10 -1.10 22.87
N LYS A 138 -7.04 -1.91 23.02
CA LYS A 138 -6.59 -2.43 24.34
C LYS A 138 -6.24 -1.32 25.33
N ASN A 139 -5.89 -0.13 24.85
CA ASN A 139 -5.51 1.02 25.66
C ASN A 139 -6.61 2.09 25.73
N ASN A 140 -7.88 1.69 25.53
CA ASN A 140 -9.06 2.55 25.64
C ASN A 140 -9.07 3.72 24.64
N VAL A 141 -8.59 3.46 23.42
CA VAL A 141 -8.75 4.34 22.26
C VAL A 141 -9.73 3.66 21.30
N GLY A 142 -10.85 4.31 21.00
CA GLY A 142 -11.79 3.82 19.99
C GLY A 142 -11.16 3.92 18.60
N VAL A 143 -11.34 2.91 17.74
CA VAL A 143 -10.75 2.92 16.40
C VAL A 143 -11.82 2.68 15.34
N LYS A 144 -11.82 3.50 14.30
CA LYS A 144 -12.61 3.33 13.09
C LYS A 144 -11.68 3.13 11.90
N ILE A 145 -12.00 2.16 11.05
CA ILE A 145 -11.34 1.94 9.76
C ILE A 145 -12.39 2.24 8.70
N GLY A 146 -12.18 3.34 7.97
CA GLY A 146 -13.15 3.78 6.98
C GLY A 146 -13.21 2.87 5.77
N LYS A 147 -14.38 2.79 5.14
CA LYS A 147 -14.59 1.90 3.99
C LYS A 147 -13.92 2.41 2.73
N GLY A 148 -13.19 1.51 2.07
CA GLY A 148 -12.55 1.73 0.78
C GLY A 148 -13.57 1.95 -0.33
N LYS A 149 -13.27 2.89 -1.23
CA LYS A 149 -14.09 3.23 -2.40
C LYS A 149 -13.20 3.33 -3.64
N GLY A 150 -13.74 2.96 -4.80
CA GLY A 150 -12.99 2.93 -6.05
C GLY A 150 -11.87 1.91 -5.97
N GLN A 151 -10.63 2.38 -6.11
CA GLN A 151 -9.41 1.57 -6.06
C GLN A 151 -8.85 1.39 -4.64
N LEU A 152 -9.34 2.15 -3.66
CA LEU A 152 -8.85 2.09 -2.28
C LEU A 152 -9.43 0.91 -1.50
N ASN A 153 -8.57 0.26 -0.72
CA ASN A 153 -8.96 -0.66 0.35
C ASN A 153 -9.48 0.08 1.59
N ASP A 154 -10.02 -0.66 2.55
CA ASP A 154 -10.44 -0.11 3.85
C ASP A 154 -9.23 0.49 4.59
N GLY A 155 -9.37 1.72 5.08
CA GLY A 155 -8.29 2.46 5.76
C GLY A 155 -7.14 2.94 4.86
N GLN A 156 -7.18 2.67 3.56
CA GLN A 156 -6.15 3.10 2.61
C GLN A 156 -6.46 4.50 2.05
N VAL A 157 -5.45 5.35 1.89
CA VAL A 157 -5.55 6.59 1.11
C VAL A 157 -4.53 6.64 -0.01
N PHE A 158 -4.88 7.38 -1.06
CA PHE A 158 -3.93 7.79 -2.10
C PHE A 158 -3.65 9.28 -1.96
N GLY A 159 -2.67 9.75 -2.72
CA GLY A 159 -2.38 11.18 -2.80
C GLY A 159 -3.52 12.01 -3.39
N CYS A 160 -4.37 11.40 -4.20
CA CYS A 160 -5.50 12.04 -4.89
C CYS A 160 -6.88 11.71 -4.30
N GLU A 161 -6.99 10.71 -3.41
CA GLU A 161 -8.26 10.18 -2.92
C GLU A 161 -8.19 9.84 -1.43
N PHE A 162 -9.11 10.39 -0.64
CA PHE A 162 -9.15 10.27 0.83
C PHE A 162 -10.44 9.61 1.36
N TYR A 163 -11.11 8.79 0.54
CA TYR A 163 -12.47 8.32 0.83
C TYR A 163 -12.64 7.62 2.19
N PRO A 164 -11.75 6.71 2.63
CA PRO A 164 -11.87 6.11 3.95
C PRO A 164 -11.83 7.12 5.10
N ALA A 165 -10.97 8.13 5.00
CA ALA A 165 -10.89 9.18 6.01
C ALA A 165 -12.20 9.98 6.08
N SER A 166 -12.70 10.41 4.91
CA SER A 166 -13.96 11.16 4.79
C SER A 166 -15.19 10.38 5.27
N GLU A 167 -15.21 9.06 5.11
CA GLU A 167 -16.33 8.22 5.56
C GLU A 167 -16.47 8.24 7.09
N THR A 168 -15.35 8.24 7.81
CA THR A 168 -15.35 8.23 9.28
C THR A 168 -15.40 9.62 9.94
N MET A 169 -15.26 10.71 9.17
CA MET A 169 -14.99 12.04 9.73
C MET A 169 -16.06 12.56 10.71
N GLY A 170 -17.31 12.10 10.58
CA GLY A 170 -18.41 12.48 11.46
C GLY A 170 -18.34 11.85 12.85
N ASP A 171 -17.65 10.73 12.99
CA ASP A 171 -17.70 9.84 14.16
C ASP A 171 -16.38 9.76 14.94
N VAL A 172 -15.37 10.54 14.53
CA VAL A 172 -14.01 10.49 15.10
C VAL A 172 -13.56 11.86 15.61
N ASP A 173 -12.71 11.83 16.64
CA ASP A 173 -12.09 13.01 17.26
C ASP A 173 -10.82 13.44 16.51
N ALA A 174 -10.10 12.49 15.92
CA ALA A 174 -8.84 12.70 15.20
C ALA A 174 -8.57 11.60 14.16
N ASN A 175 -7.64 11.86 13.26
CA ASN A 175 -7.06 10.87 12.36
C ASN A 175 -5.69 10.42 12.88
N VAL A 176 -5.35 9.17 12.60
CA VAL A 176 -4.05 8.56 12.87
C VAL A 176 -3.55 7.95 11.56
N PHE A 177 -2.53 8.55 10.97
CA PHE A 177 -1.89 8.08 9.75
C PHE A 177 -0.67 7.21 10.10
N LEU A 178 -0.65 5.96 9.63
CA LEU A 178 0.48 5.05 9.79
C LEU A 178 1.45 5.22 8.63
N GLY A 179 2.69 5.64 8.92
CA GLY A 179 3.74 5.85 7.93
C GLY A 179 4.45 7.18 8.13
N GLN A 180 5.21 7.62 7.12
CA GLN A 180 6.04 8.84 7.22
C GLN A 180 5.56 10.01 6.35
N SER A 181 4.50 9.78 5.56
CA SER A 181 4.11 10.70 4.49
C SER A 181 3.33 11.91 5.02
N ASN A 182 4.02 13.04 5.16
CA ASN A 182 3.40 14.35 5.41
C ASN A 182 2.38 14.75 4.34
N PHE A 183 2.59 14.35 3.08
CA PHE A 183 1.68 14.69 1.98
C PHE A 183 0.28 14.09 2.19
N HIS A 184 0.20 12.76 2.37
CA HIS A 184 -1.05 12.07 2.70
C HIS A 184 -1.68 12.58 3.99
N ALA A 185 -0.92 12.73 5.07
CA ALA A 185 -1.44 13.18 6.36
C ALA A 185 -2.01 14.62 6.30
N ALA A 186 -1.33 15.53 5.61
CA ALA A 186 -1.83 16.88 5.37
C ALA A 186 -3.11 16.86 4.51
N GLY A 187 -3.14 16.05 3.46
CA GLY A 187 -4.33 15.86 2.63
C GLY A 187 -5.53 15.35 3.43
N VAL A 188 -5.32 14.35 4.29
CA VAL A 188 -6.33 13.84 5.23
C VAL A 188 -6.81 14.94 6.18
N ALA A 189 -5.91 15.69 6.81
CA ALA A 189 -6.25 16.78 7.72
C ALA A 189 -7.13 17.84 7.05
N LEU A 190 -6.78 18.23 5.82
CA LEU A 190 -7.54 19.20 5.03
C LEU A 190 -8.90 18.64 4.60
N ALA A 191 -8.95 17.37 4.18
CA ALA A 191 -10.18 16.74 3.70
C ALA A 191 -11.22 16.51 4.80
N THR A 192 -10.78 16.21 6.02
CA THR A 192 -11.69 15.90 7.14
C THR A 192 -11.86 17.07 8.12
N ASN A 193 -10.99 18.08 8.07
CA ASN A 193 -10.91 19.15 9.06
C ASN A 193 -10.82 18.61 10.50
N LYS A 194 -9.97 17.60 10.71
CA LYS A 194 -9.72 16.96 12.02
C LYS A 194 -8.23 17.03 12.34
N PRO A 195 -7.86 17.06 13.64
CA PRO A 195 -6.47 16.81 14.04
C PRO A 195 -5.99 15.49 13.43
N THR A 196 -4.83 15.51 12.79
CA THR A 196 -4.24 14.32 12.16
C THR A 196 -2.86 14.11 12.74
N TYR A 197 -2.62 12.91 13.29
CA TYR A 197 -1.35 12.50 13.84
C TYR A 197 -0.66 11.51 12.90
N ILE A 198 0.64 11.67 12.71
CA ILE A 198 1.48 10.72 11.97
C ILE A 198 2.19 9.84 12.97
N LEU A 199 2.07 8.53 12.82
CA LEU A 199 2.85 7.54 13.55
C LEU A 199 3.98 7.09 12.64
N ASP A 200 5.16 7.65 12.87
CA ASP A 200 6.35 7.32 12.10
C ASP A 200 7.11 6.17 12.79
N PRO A 201 7.12 4.95 12.22
CA PRO A 201 7.73 3.80 12.86
C PRO A 201 9.27 3.81 12.78
N TYR A 202 9.84 4.62 11.87
CA TYR A 202 11.28 4.68 11.62
C TYR A 202 11.99 5.66 12.55
N PHE A 203 11.44 6.87 12.69
CA PHE A 203 11.92 7.83 13.68
C PHE A 203 11.31 7.59 15.06
N ASN A 204 10.34 6.67 15.14
CA ASN A 204 9.61 6.34 16.36
C ASN A 204 9.01 7.62 16.98
N GLU A 205 8.35 8.43 16.17
CA GLU A 205 7.81 9.73 16.54
C GLU A 205 6.33 9.84 16.22
N VAL A 206 5.62 10.59 17.06
CA VAL A 206 4.23 11.00 16.83
C VAL A 206 4.29 12.48 16.48
N ARG A 207 3.81 12.84 15.30
CA ARG A 207 3.81 14.22 14.78
C ARG A 207 2.39 14.70 14.51
#